data_AF-A0AAX1U468-F1
#
_entry.id   AF-A0AAX1U468-F1
#
_cell.length_a   1.000
_cell.length_b   1.000
_cell.length_c   1.000
_cell.angle_alpha   90.00
_cell.angle_beta   90.00
_cell.angle_gamma   90.00
#
_symmetry.space_group_name_H-M   'P 1'
#
loop_
_entity.id
_entity.type
_entity.pdbx_description
1 polymer ?
#
loop_
_entity_poly.entity_id
_entity_poly.type
_entity_poly.pdbx_seq_one_letter_code
_entity_poly.pdbx_strand_id
1 'polypeptide(L)'
;MRYKKIVLSIIASVLCLGLLNGCSCYSHDFNSSEEAQKYILSKLKGKYNEEFIITEVKEYKEEKIGLNWIRANVSSKENSSQIATVYARNTGFFEDSYHVYYYSDEIEELATPLFQDKPFIRNYQLEVQGHTTTTEWNGKESVEEYLKKREYEIETSIYLNEGKTDEEYAEEISYIMQEIIESDLVFNISVYTNDDNIIFYSLPEQHSQPDVEAILEKMEDVKRQQETKKDYKEWKKQNQNNETNSD
;
A
#
# COMPACT_ATOMS: atom_id res chain seq x y z
N MET A 1 71.38 -47.87 -8.81
CA MET A 1 71.04 -46.52 -9.31
C MET A 1 69.52 -46.36 -9.19
N ARG A 2 68.99 -46.00 -8.02
CA ARG A 2 68.65 -44.63 -7.54
C ARG A 2 67.66 -43.89 -8.46
N TYR A 3 66.37 -44.16 -8.23
CA TYR A 3 65.24 -43.31 -8.61
C TYR A 3 65.50 -41.88 -8.12
N LYS A 4 65.46 -40.91 -9.03
CA LYS A 4 65.45 -39.48 -8.70
C LYS A 4 64.12 -38.87 -9.13
N LYS A 5 63.49 -38.24 -8.14
CA LYS A 5 62.39 -37.29 -8.17
C LYS A 5 62.48 -36.33 -9.37
N ILE A 6 61.33 -35.98 -9.95
CA ILE A 6 60.79 -34.61 -10.13
C ILE A 6 59.55 -34.74 -11.05
N VAL A 7 58.36 -34.79 -10.47
CA VAL A 7 57.13 -34.24 -11.09
C VAL A 7 56.27 -33.75 -9.92
N LEU A 8 56.55 -32.53 -9.45
CA LEU A 8 55.82 -31.87 -8.36
C LEU A 8 55.50 -30.41 -8.72
N SER A 9 55.31 -30.09 -10.00
CA SER A 9 54.97 -28.71 -10.42
C SER A 9 54.11 -28.65 -11.68
N ILE A 10 52.91 -29.24 -11.63
CA ILE A 10 51.79 -28.83 -12.52
C ILE A 10 50.48 -28.78 -11.72
N ILE A 11 50.51 -28.24 -10.49
CA ILE A 11 49.29 -27.84 -9.73
C ILE A 11 49.55 -26.47 -9.07
N ALA A 12 50.13 -25.53 -9.82
CA ALA A 12 50.38 -24.17 -9.34
C ALA A 12 50.13 -23.09 -10.40
N SER A 13 49.41 -23.40 -11.48
CA SER A 13 49.12 -22.46 -12.58
C SER A 13 47.65 -22.38 -12.98
N VAL A 14 46.73 -22.90 -12.15
CA VAL A 14 45.27 -22.69 -12.30
C VAL A 14 44.66 -21.98 -11.08
N LEU A 15 45.47 -21.63 -10.07
CA LEU A 15 45.00 -20.98 -8.83
C LEU A 15 45.32 -19.47 -8.73
N CYS A 16 45.74 -18.82 -9.82
CA CYS A 16 46.04 -17.38 -9.86
C CYS A 16 45.27 -16.58 -10.93
N LEU A 17 44.19 -17.13 -11.49
CA LEU A 17 43.22 -16.34 -12.27
C LEU A 17 41.94 -16.03 -11.50
N GLY A 18 41.82 -16.47 -10.24
CA GLY A 18 40.68 -16.17 -9.36
C GLY A 18 40.87 -14.97 -8.42
N LEU A 19 41.99 -14.26 -8.49
CA LEU A 19 42.34 -13.16 -7.55
C LEU A 19 42.52 -11.79 -8.22
N LEU A 20 41.78 -11.55 -9.30
CA LEU A 20 41.55 -10.21 -9.85
C LEU A 20 40.08 -9.98 -10.24
N ASN A 21 39.14 -10.57 -9.49
CA ASN A 21 37.83 -9.94 -9.36
C ASN A 21 38.05 -8.72 -8.47
N GLY A 22 38.35 -7.60 -9.13
CA GLY A 22 38.32 -6.29 -8.51
C GLY A 22 37.02 -6.12 -7.74
N CYS A 23 37.08 -5.33 -6.67
CA CYS A 23 35.91 -4.79 -5.99
C CYS A 23 34.81 -4.57 -7.04
N SER A 24 33.71 -5.32 -6.94
CA SER A 24 32.61 -5.21 -7.88
C SER A 24 32.08 -3.78 -7.78
N CYS A 25 32.55 -2.91 -8.67
CA CYS A 25 31.84 -1.71 -9.03
C CYS A 25 30.43 -2.19 -9.36
N TYR A 26 29.43 -1.71 -8.60
CA TYR A 26 28.03 -2.08 -8.73
C TYR A 26 27.68 -2.33 -10.20
N SER A 27 27.10 -3.48 -10.53
CA SER A 27 26.51 -3.65 -11.86
C SER A 27 25.43 -2.59 -12.00
N HIS A 28 25.71 -1.55 -12.79
CA HIS A 28 24.76 -0.46 -12.96
C HIS A 28 23.66 -0.91 -13.91
N ASP A 29 22.50 -1.26 -13.36
CA ASP A 29 21.33 -1.69 -14.13
C ASP A 29 20.79 -0.59 -15.06
N PHE A 30 21.09 0.68 -14.76
CA PHE A 30 20.84 1.84 -15.61
C PHE A 30 21.76 3.01 -15.26
N ASN A 31 22.03 3.88 -16.23
CA ASN A 31 22.87 5.08 -16.07
C ASN A 31 22.20 6.36 -16.55
N SER A 32 20.98 6.29 -17.07
CA SER A 32 20.18 7.45 -17.50
C SER A 32 18.72 7.29 -17.10
N SER A 33 17.95 8.38 -17.12
CA SER A 33 16.50 8.34 -16.89
C SER A 33 15.76 7.45 -17.90
N GLU A 34 16.19 7.46 -19.17
CA GLU A 34 15.58 6.61 -20.22
C GLU A 34 15.86 5.12 -19.98
N GLU A 35 17.10 4.77 -19.59
CA GLU A 35 17.45 3.40 -19.20
C GLU A 35 16.70 2.97 -17.94
N ALA A 36 16.55 3.85 -16.96
CA ALA A 36 15.82 3.59 -15.72
C ALA A 36 14.34 3.29 -15.99
N GLN A 37 13.70 4.03 -16.89
CA GLN A 37 12.33 3.77 -17.31
C GLN A 37 12.19 2.40 -18.01
N LYS A 38 13.11 2.04 -18.92
CA LYS A 38 13.14 0.71 -19.56
C LYS A 38 13.35 -0.40 -18.52
N TYR A 39 14.22 -0.17 -17.55
CA TYR A 39 14.46 -1.08 -16.43
C TYR A 39 13.18 -1.31 -15.60
N ILE A 40 12.46 -0.24 -15.24
CA ILE A 40 11.18 -0.34 -14.53
C ILE A 40 10.18 -1.20 -15.30
N LEU A 41 9.94 -0.89 -16.58
CA LEU A 41 8.97 -1.61 -17.39
C LEU A 41 9.33 -3.09 -17.55
N SER A 42 10.62 -3.40 -17.72
CA SER A 42 11.11 -4.78 -17.80
C SER A 42 10.91 -5.55 -16.49
N LYS A 43 11.22 -4.92 -15.35
CA LYS A 43 11.05 -5.53 -14.03
C LYS A 43 9.59 -5.80 -13.70
N LEU A 44 8.71 -4.83 -13.92
CA LEU A 44 7.27 -5.01 -13.71
C LEU A 44 6.68 -6.09 -14.61
N LYS A 45 7.06 -6.11 -15.91
CA LYS A 45 6.63 -7.17 -16.83
C LYS A 45 7.10 -8.55 -16.39
N GLY A 46 8.34 -8.67 -15.93
CA GLY A 46 8.85 -9.94 -15.38
C GLY A 46 8.16 -10.37 -14.08
N LYS A 47 7.73 -9.39 -13.26
CA LYS A 47 7.13 -9.61 -11.95
C LYS A 47 5.65 -9.98 -12.01
N TYR A 48 4.87 -9.25 -12.81
CA TYR A 48 3.40 -9.40 -12.87
C TYR A 48 2.91 -10.07 -14.15
N ASN A 49 3.81 -10.31 -15.12
CA ASN A 49 3.46 -10.83 -16.44
C ASN A 49 2.45 -9.94 -17.21
N GLU A 50 2.47 -8.65 -16.92
CA GLU A 50 1.64 -7.61 -17.53
C GLU A 50 2.48 -6.59 -18.31
N GLU A 51 1.83 -5.82 -19.17
CA GLU A 51 2.48 -4.70 -19.85
C GLU A 51 2.14 -3.37 -19.18
N PHE A 52 3.17 -2.55 -18.97
CA PHE A 52 3.05 -1.28 -18.27
C PHE A 52 3.44 -0.10 -19.17
N ILE A 53 3.03 1.10 -18.77
CA ILE A 53 3.51 2.37 -19.31
C ILE A 53 3.98 3.27 -18.17
N ILE A 54 5.00 4.09 -18.45
CA ILE A 54 5.38 5.19 -17.55
C ILE A 54 4.39 6.32 -17.80
N THR A 55 3.62 6.69 -16.77
CA THR A 55 2.67 7.81 -16.86
C THR A 55 3.35 9.13 -16.51
N GLU A 56 4.30 9.10 -15.57
CA GLU A 56 5.04 10.28 -15.14
C GLU A 56 6.38 9.89 -14.52
N VAL A 57 7.45 10.61 -14.85
CA VAL A 57 8.70 10.55 -14.08
C VAL A 57 8.69 11.65 -13.04
N LYS A 58 8.45 11.28 -11.78
CA LYS A 58 8.42 12.24 -10.66
C LYS A 58 9.81 12.82 -10.40
N GLU A 59 10.82 11.95 -10.37
CA GLU A 59 12.18 12.35 -10.07
C GLU A 59 13.20 11.37 -10.64
N TYR A 60 14.31 11.90 -11.14
CA TYR A 60 15.50 11.13 -11.47
C TYR A 60 16.72 11.89 -10.97
N LYS A 61 17.65 11.18 -10.34
CA LYS A 61 18.85 11.80 -9.79
C LYS A 61 20.08 10.92 -9.98
N GLU A 62 21.14 11.56 -10.43
CA GLU A 62 22.49 11.00 -10.51
C GLU A 62 23.29 11.49 -9.29
N GLU A 63 23.65 10.57 -8.41
CA GLU A 63 24.47 10.89 -7.25
C GLU A 63 25.96 10.82 -7.60
N LYS A 64 26.77 11.61 -6.88
CA LYS A 64 28.22 11.77 -7.13
C LYS A 64 29.04 10.47 -7.05
N ILE A 65 28.48 9.41 -6.48
CA ILE A 65 29.13 8.10 -6.33
C ILE A 65 28.69 7.08 -7.39
N GLY A 66 28.04 7.52 -8.48
CA GLY A 66 27.52 6.63 -9.51
C GLY A 66 26.26 5.86 -9.09
N LEU A 67 25.59 6.33 -8.02
CA LEU A 67 24.30 5.81 -7.61
C LEU A 67 23.23 6.64 -8.29
N ASN A 68 22.46 5.98 -9.16
CA ASN A 68 21.37 6.62 -9.87
C ASN A 68 20.06 6.05 -9.37
N TRP A 69 19.05 6.90 -9.21
CA TRP A 69 17.74 6.47 -8.77
C TRP A 69 16.63 7.23 -9.49
N ILE A 70 15.48 6.57 -9.57
CA ILE A 70 14.28 7.08 -10.23
C ILE A 70 13.07 6.82 -9.34
N ARG A 71 12.14 7.77 -9.34
CA ARG A 71 10.77 7.61 -8.88
C ARG A 71 9.84 7.93 -10.04
N ALA A 72 8.95 7.01 -10.36
CA ALA A 72 8.02 7.16 -11.48
C ALA A 72 6.64 6.63 -11.10
N ASN A 73 5.61 7.21 -11.72
CA ASN A 73 4.28 6.61 -11.77
C ASN A 73 4.19 5.72 -13.01
N VAL A 74 3.54 4.58 -12.83
CA VAL A 74 3.27 3.60 -13.88
C VAL A 74 1.79 3.23 -13.87
N SER A 75 1.27 2.78 -14.99
CA SER A 75 -0.03 2.10 -15.04
C SER A 75 0.07 0.84 -15.87
N SER A 76 -0.81 -0.12 -15.60
CA SER A 76 -1.03 -1.23 -16.52
C SER A 76 -1.58 -0.69 -17.84
N LYS A 77 -1.27 -1.34 -18.95
CA LYS A 77 -1.87 -1.03 -20.25
C LYS A 77 -3.34 -1.43 -20.30
N GLU A 78 -3.71 -2.48 -19.58
CA GLU A 78 -5.09 -2.98 -19.53
C GLU A 78 -5.98 -2.06 -18.68
N ASN A 79 -5.42 -1.49 -17.60
CA ASN A 79 -6.13 -0.56 -16.74
C ASN A 79 -5.31 0.71 -16.44
N SER A 80 -5.60 1.78 -17.18
CA SER A 80 -4.90 3.06 -17.02
C SER A 80 -5.30 3.85 -15.77
N SER A 81 -6.37 3.47 -15.06
CA SER A 81 -6.75 4.14 -13.80
C SER A 81 -5.90 3.66 -12.61
N GLN A 82 -5.34 2.45 -12.70
CA GLN A 82 -4.45 1.89 -11.68
C GLN A 82 -3.07 2.51 -11.82
N ILE A 83 -2.85 3.60 -11.08
CA ILE A 83 -1.56 4.28 -11.05
C ILE A 83 -0.78 3.78 -9.83
N ALA A 84 0.36 3.14 -10.08
CA ALA A 84 1.30 2.70 -9.05
C ALA A 84 2.54 3.58 -9.04
N THR A 85 3.16 3.75 -7.87
CA THR A 85 4.46 4.40 -7.74
C THR A 85 5.55 3.34 -7.71
N VAL A 86 6.62 3.58 -8.46
CA VAL A 86 7.82 2.75 -8.48
C VAL A 86 9.01 3.59 -8.01
N TYR A 87 9.86 2.98 -7.21
CA TYR A 87 11.18 3.48 -6.88
C TYR A 87 12.24 2.46 -7.26
N ALA A 88 13.26 2.89 -7.99
CA ALA A 88 14.33 2.00 -8.43
C ALA A 88 15.70 2.66 -8.30
N ARG A 89 16.72 1.85 -8.03
CA ARG A 89 18.14 2.25 -8.07
C ARG A 89 18.89 1.39 -9.06
N ASN A 90 19.94 1.97 -9.64
CA ASN A 90 20.82 1.27 -10.56
C ASN A 90 21.64 0.15 -9.90
N THR A 91 21.50 -0.05 -8.59
CA THR A 91 22.10 -1.15 -7.83
C THR A 91 21.20 -2.39 -7.73
N GLY A 92 20.08 -2.42 -8.46
CA GLY A 92 19.09 -3.49 -8.43
C GLY A 92 17.95 -3.30 -7.43
N PHE A 93 18.00 -2.28 -6.56
CA PHE A 93 16.92 -1.98 -5.62
C PHE A 93 15.65 -1.59 -6.38
N PHE A 94 14.51 -2.17 -6.01
CA PHE A 94 13.25 -2.01 -6.71
C PHE A 94 12.08 -2.16 -5.74
N GLU A 95 11.26 -1.13 -5.62
CA GLU A 95 10.02 -1.10 -4.86
C GLU A 95 8.89 -0.63 -5.78
N ASP A 96 7.72 -1.21 -5.63
CA ASP A 96 6.52 -0.73 -6.30
C ASP A 96 5.31 -0.89 -5.38
N SER A 97 4.26 -0.12 -5.68
CA SER A 97 2.94 -0.24 -5.03
C SER A 97 1.92 -0.97 -5.91
N TYR A 98 2.34 -1.61 -7.01
CA TYR A 98 1.41 -2.25 -7.95
C TYR A 98 0.89 -3.59 -7.43
N HIS A 99 1.60 -4.23 -6.50
CA HIS A 99 1.17 -5.48 -5.87
C HIS A 99 -0.26 -5.39 -5.31
N VAL A 100 -0.68 -4.21 -4.84
CA VAL A 100 -2.03 -3.96 -4.33
C VAL A 100 -3.08 -4.22 -5.41
N TYR A 101 -2.89 -3.67 -6.61
CA TYR A 101 -3.79 -3.88 -7.74
C TYR A 101 -3.73 -5.30 -8.28
N TYR A 102 -2.56 -5.94 -8.19
CA TYR A 102 -2.41 -7.33 -8.63
C TYR A 102 -3.26 -8.30 -7.82
N TYR A 103 -3.42 -8.06 -6.51
CA TYR A 103 -4.24 -8.89 -5.61
C TYR A 103 -5.60 -8.26 -5.27
N SER A 104 -5.94 -7.08 -5.81
CA SER A 104 -7.13 -6.33 -5.36
C SER A 104 -8.42 -7.11 -5.58
N ASP A 105 -8.60 -7.72 -6.75
CA ASP A 105 -9.83 -8.44 -7.09
C ASP A 105 -10.07 -9.61 -6.14
N GLU A 106 -9.01 -10.38 -5.81
CA GLU A 106 -9.08 -11.51 -4.88
C GLU A 106 -9.33 -11.04 -3.44
N ILE A 107 -8.74 -9.92 -3.03
CA ILE A 107 -8.98 -9.31 -1.71
C ILE A 107 -10.42 -8.80 -1.60
N GLU A 108 -10.92 -8.14 -2.65
CA GLU A 108 -12.30 -7.66 -2.72
C GLU A 108 -13.30 -8.82 -2.68
N GLU A 109 -13.01 -9.93 -3.38
CA GLU A 109 -13.84 -11.15 -3.33
C GLU A 109 -13.90 -11.74 -1.90
N LEU A 110 -12.79 -11.72 -1.16
CA LEU A 110 -12.73 -12.17 0.23
C LEU A 110 -13.44 -11.22 1.21
N ALA A 111 -13.37 -9.91 0.96
CA ALA A 111 -13.97 -8.89 1.82
C ALA A 111 -15.48 -8.71 1.61
N THR A 112 -15.95 -8.86 0.37
CA THR A 112 -17.35 -8.63 -0.03
C THR A 112 -18.38 -9.36 0.86
N PRO A 113 -18.23 -10.66 1.19
CA PRO A 113 -19.17 -11.38 2.05
C PRO A 113 -19.33 -10.79 3.46
N LEU A 114 -18.36 -10.02 3.96
CA LEU A 114 -18.42 -9.36 5.27
C LEU A 114 -19.41 -8.19 5.31
N PHE A 115 -19.93 -7.75 4.15
CA PHE A 115 -20.86 -6.62 4.07
C PHE A 115 -22.09 -6.93 3.21
N GLN A 116 -21.94 -7.87 2.26
CA GLN A 116 -23.03 -8.28 1.37
C GLN A 116 -24.20 -8.91 2.15
N ASP A 117 -25.42 -8.64 1.67
CA ASP A 117 -26.66 -9.26 2.14
C ASP A 117 -27.01 -9.00 3.63
N LYS A 118 -26.37 -8.00 4.26
CA LYS A 118 -26.72 -7.57 5.62
C LYS A 118 -27.89 -6.60 5.58
N PRO A 119 -29.04 -6.92 6.22
CA PRO A 119 -30.28 -6.14 6.08
C PRO A 119 -30.18 -4.72 6.64
N PHE A 120 -29.20 -4.47 7.51
CA PHE A 120 -28.95 -3.17 8.12
C PHE A 120 -27.96 -2.29 7.33
N ILE A 121 -27.26 -2.84 6.34
CA ILE A 121 -26.36 -2.11 5.45
C ILE A 121 -27.14 -1.69 4.20
N ARG A 122 -27.27 -0.38 4.00
CA ARG A 122 -27.87 0.23 2.81
C ARG A 122 -26.94 0.15 1.60
N ASN A 123 -25.66 0.41 1.82
CA ASN A 123 -24.62 0.39 0.79
C ASN A 123 -23.23 0.23 1.43
N TYR A 124 -22.23 -0.16 0.66
CA TYR A 124 -20.83 -0.11 1.08
C TYR A 124 -19.92 0.13 -0.13
N GLN A 125 -18.71 0.61 0.13
CA GLN A 125 -17.64 0.77 -0.85
C GLN A 125 -16.37 0.18 -0.26
N LEU A 126 -15.63 -0.57 -1.08
CA LEU A 126 -14.33 -1.15 -0.75
C LEU A 126 -13.31 -0.57 -1.70
N GLU A 127 -12.16 -0.17 -1.18
CA GLU A 127 -10.99 0.22 -1.96
C GLU A 127 -9.75 -0.42 -1.34
N VAL A 128 -9.05 -1.26 -2.10
CA VAL A 128 -7.80 -1.87 -1.64
C VAL A 128 -6.65 -0.90 -1.91
N GLN A 129 -5.97 -0.50 -0.84
CA GLN A 129 -4.82 0.37 -0.87
C GLN A 129 -3.58 -0.34 -0.32
N GLY A 130 -2.41 0.24 -0.59
CA GLY A 130 -1.16 -0.19 0.00
C GLY A 130 0.00 0.72 -0.36
N HIS A 131 1.08 0.56 0.39
CA HIS A 131 2.26 1.40 0.26
C HIS A 131 3.33 0.74 -0.60
N THR A 132 4.28 1.53 -1.10
CA THR A 132 5.49 0.97 -1.70
C THR A 132 6.23 0.13 -0.67
N THR A 133 6.58 -1.11 -1.03
CA THR A 133 7.28 -2.03 -0.13
C THR A 133 8.60 -2.54 -0.73
N THR A 134 9.56 -2.81 0.15
CA THR A 134 10.79 -3.55 -0.13
C THR A 134 10.58 -5.04 -0.32
N THR A 135 9.40 -5.56 0.03
CA THR A 135 9.09 -6.97 -0.11
C THR A 135 9.20 -7.38 -1.57
N GLU A 136 10.06 -8.35 -1.84
CA GLU A 136 10.16 -8.96 -3.16
C GLU A 136 8.89 -9.76 -3.40
N TRP A 137 8.01 -9.22 -4.24
CA TRP A 137 6.94 -10.01 -4.86
C TRP A 137 7.46 -10.58 -6.17
N ASN A 138 7.14 -11.83 -6.44
CA ASN A 138 7.51 -12.47 -7.70
C ASN A 138 6.30 -12.83 -8.57
N GLY A 139 5.09 -12.46 -8.11
CA GLY A 139 3.83 -12.68 -8.81
C GLY A 139 3.43 -14.16 -8.86
N LYS A 140 4.02 -14.99 -7.98
CA LYS A 140 3.71 -16.41 -7.85
C LYS A 140 3.27 -16.78 -6.45
N GLU A 141 3.34 -15.83 -5.52
CA GLU A 141 2.75 -15.99 -4.19
C GLU A 141 1.25 -16.17 -4.33
N SER A 142 0.65 -17.01 -3.49
CA SER A 142 -0.81 -17.07 -3.38
C SER A 142 -1.33 -15.83 -2.64
N VAL A 143 -2.62 -15.51 -2.82
CA VAL A 143 -3.28 -14.46 -2.02
C VAL A 143 -3.11 -14.71 -0.53
N GLU A 144 -3.19 -15.94 -0.05
CA GLU A 144 -2.99 -16.26 1.36
C GLU A 144 -1.58 -15.90 1.87
N GLU A 145 -0.56 -16.08 1.04
CA GLU A 145 0.82 -15.67 1.37
C GLU A 145 0.98 -14.15 1.33
N TYR A 146 0.29 -13.48 0.40
CA TYR A 146 0.23 -12.03 0.34
C TYR A 146 -0.41 -11.43 1.59
N LEU A 147 -1.59 -11.93 1.98
CA LEU A 147 -2.37 -11.41 3.11
C LEU A 147 -1.59 -11.47 4.42
N LYS A 148 -0.78 -12.53 4.64
CA LYS A 148 0.06 -12.68 5.83
C LYS A 148 1.09 -11.58 6.03
N LYS A 149 1.51 -10.90 4.95
CA LYS A 149 2.50 -9.83 5.01
C LYS A 149 1.88 -8.49 5.45
N ARG A 150 0.55 -8.35 5.37
CA ARG A 150 -0.21 -7.15 5.80
C ARG A 150 0.32 -5.85 5.21
N GLU A 151 0.75 -5.87 3.94
CA GLU A 151 1.22 -4.68 3.21
C GLU A 151 0.09 -4.05 2.37
N TYR A 152 -1.14 -4.24 2.81
CA TYR A 152 -2.37 -3.73 2.20
C TYR A 152 -3.33 -3.28 3.30
N GLU A 153 -4.25 -2.40 2.93
CA GLU A 153 -5.38 -1.96 3.73
C GLU A 153 -6.62 -1.92 2.84
N ILE A 154 -7.77 -2.25 3.40
CA ILE A 154 -9.06 -2.15 2.72
C ILE A 154 -9.78 -0.94 3.31
N GLU A 155 -9.78 0.17 2.59
CA GLU A 155 -10.59 1.33 2.93
C GLU A 155 -12.05 0.99 2.68
N THR A 156 -12.85 1.04 3.73
CA THR A 156 -14.25 0.58 3.71
C THR A 156 -15.17 1.67 4.20
N SER A 157 -16.06 2.12 3.32
CA SER A 157 -17.15 3.02 3.66
C SER A 157 -18.44 2.23 3.77
N ILE A 158 -19.07 2.24 4.95
CA ILE A 158 -20.29 1.48 5.25
C ILE A 158 -21.43 2.46 5.49
N TYR A 159 -22.55 2.27 4.81
CA TYR A 159 -23.74 3.10 4.95
C TYR A 159 -24.84 2.27 5.61
N LEU A 160 -25.18 2.57 6.86
CA LEU A 160 -26.23 1.90 7.61
C LEU A 160 -27.61 2.50 7.30
N ASN A 161 -28.68 1.73 7.53
CA ASN A 161 -30.04 2.25 7.44
C ASN A 161 -30.29 3.35 8.48
N GLU A 162 -30.95 4.42 8.07
CA GLU A 162 -31.25 5.58 8.91
C GLU A 162 -32.38 5.32 9.95
N GLY A 163 -32.53 6.24 10.90
CA GLY A 163 -33.66 6.30 11.82
C GLY A 163 -33.54 5.46 13.10
N LYS A 164 -32.34 4.97 13.40
CA LYS A 164 -32.03 4.15 14.59
C LYS A 164 -31.49 4.98 15.75
N THR A 165 -31.51 4.42 16.95
CA THR A 165 -30.83 4.97 18.12
C THR A 165 -29.32 4.74 18.06
N ASP A 166 -28.55 5.42 18.90
CA ASP A 166 -27.10 5.23 18.97
C ASP A 166 -26.74 3.80 19.41
N GLU A 167 -27.52 3.22 20.33
CA GLU A 167 -27.36 1.84 20.78
C GLU A 167 -27.57 0.83 19.65
N GLU A 168 -28.64 1.01 18.85
CA GLU A 168 -28.92 0.15 17.69
C GLU A 168 -27.79 0.23 16.65
N TYR A 169 -27.25 1.43 16.38
CA TYR A 169 -26.08 1.56 15.51
C TYR A 169 -24.84 0.89 16.11
N ALA A 170 -24.61 1.04 17.41
CA ALA A 170 -23.46 0.45 18.08
C ALA A 170 -23.50 -1.09 18.07
N GLU A 171 -24.67 -1.70 18.20
CA GLU A 171 -24.87 -3.14 18.05
C GLU A 171 -24.54 -3.62 16.63
N GLU A 172 -24.99 -2.92 15.60
CA GLU A 172 -24.70 -3.27 14.19
C GLU A 172 -23.22 -3.07 13.84
N ILE A 173 -22.61 -2.01 14.34
CA ILE A 173 -21.17 -1.77 14.20
C ILE A 173 -20.39 -2.86 14.94
N SER A 174 -20.81 -3.26 16.14
CA SER A 174 -20.18 -4.34 16.91
C SER A 174 -20.18 -5.65 16.12
N TYR A 175 -21.32 -5.99 15.51
CA TYR A 175 -21.43 -7.17 14.65
C TYR A 175 -20.47 -7.12 13.47
N ILE A 176 -20.41 -6.00 12.73
CA ILE A 176 -19.47 -5.82 11.60
C ILE A 176 -18.01 -5.96 12.07
N MET A 177 -17.67 -5.28 13.17
CA MET A 177 -16.31 -5.31 13.73
C MET A 177 -15.90 -6.72 14.14
N GLN A 178 -16.83 -7.52 14.67
CA GLN A 178 -16.57 -8.91 15.01
C GLN A 178 -16.19 -9.73 13.77
N GLU A 179 -16.98 -9.65 12.69
CA GLU A 179 -16.68 -10.37 11.45
C GLU A 179 -15.35 -9.91 10.83
N ILE A 180 -15.04 -8.62 10.90
CA ILE A 180 -13.76 -8.07 10.45
C ILE A 180 -12.59 -8.66 11.24
N ILE A 181 -12.70 -8.74 12.57
CA ILE A 181 -11.66 -9.34 13.42
C ILE A 181 -11.48 -10.83 13.11
N GLU A 182 -12.58 -11.56 12.87
CA GLU A 182 -12.55 -12.98 12.53
C GLU A 182 -11.98 -13.25 11.13
N SER A 183 -12.10 -12.29 10.19
CA SER A 183 -11.61 -12.42 8.81
C SER A 183 -10.08 -12.38 8.68
N ASP A 184 -9.37 -11.85 9.68
CA ASP A 184 -7.93 -11.57 9.67
C ASP A 184 -7.45 -10.58 8.60
N LEU A 185 -8.37 -9.96 7.84
CA LEU A 185 -8.07 -8.92 6.87
C LEU A 185 -7.79 -7.57 7.54
N VAL A 186 -7.10 -6.68 6.82
CA VAL A 186 -6.69 -5.35 7.31
C VAL A 186 -7.66 -4.29 6.80
N PHE A 187 -8.52 -3.78 7.69
CA PHE A 187 -9.56 -2.82 7.33
C PHE A 187 -9.34 -1.44 7.95
N ASN A 188 -9.57 -0.39 7.17
CA ASN A 188 -9.79 0.97 7.64
C ASN A 188 -11.26 1.32 7.41
N ILE A 189 -12.02 1.50 8.48
CA ILE A 189 -13.48 1.53 8.43
C ILE A 189 -13.97 2.95 8.69
N SER A 190 -14.92 3.40 7.87
CA SER A 190 -15.73 4.58 8.10
C SER A 190 -17.22 4.22 7.96
N VAL A 191 -18.02 4.53 8.98
CA VAL A 191 -19.44 4.19 9.03
C VAL A 191 -20.28 5.45 8.98
N TYR A 192 -21.28 5.44 8.12
CA TYR A 192 -22.13 6.56 7.78
C TYR A 192 -23.60 6.21 8.00
N THR A 193 -24.38 7.20 8.41
CA THR A 193 -25.85 7.12 8.39
C THR A 193 -26.41 7.79 7.13
N ASN A 194 -25.78 8.88 6.71
CA ASN A 194 -25.99 9.53 5.42
C ASN A 194 -24.63 9.94 4.83
N ASP A 195 -24.62 10.42 3.58
CA ASP A 195 -23.40 10.59 2.79
C ASP A 195 -22.37 11.55 3.42
N ASP A 196 -22.78 12.45 4.32
CA ASP A 196 -21.90 13.44 4.96
C ASP A 196 -21.67 13.20 6.47
N ASN A 197 -22.36 12.24 7.08
CA ASN A 197 -22.38 12.06 8.53
C ASN A 197 -21.73 10.75 8.95
N ILE A 198 -20.40 10.80 9.10
CA ILE A 198 -19.64 9.73 9.74
C ILE A 198 -20.06 9.62 11.21
N ILE A 199 -20.45 8.43 11.63
CA ILE A 199 -20.83 8.15 13.02
C ILE A 199 -19.77 7.35 13.76
N PHE A 200 -18.92 6.62 13.02
CA PHE A 200 -17.86 5.81 13.57
C PHE A 200 -16.73 5.67 12.56
N TYR A 201 -15.50 5.56 13.05
CA TYR A 201 -14.35 5.18 12.24
C TYR A 201 -13.43 4.29 13.05
N SER A 202 -12.64 3.44 12.38
CA SER A 202 -11.63 2.64 13.04
C SER A 202 -10.46 2.33 12.12
N LEU A 203 -9.25 2.56 12.64
CA LEU A 203 -8.01 2.15 11.97
C LEU A 203 -7.66 0.70 12.33
N PRO A 204 -6.91 -0.01 11.48
CA PRO A 204 -6.52 -1.40 11.73
C PRO A 204 -5.92 -1.64 13.12
N GLU A 205 -5.06 -0.73 13.60
CA GLU A 205 -4.39 -0.87 14.90
C GLU A 205 -5.32 -0.67 16.10
N GLN A 206 -6.50 -0.12 15.87
CA GLN A 206 -7.52 0.13 16.89
C GLN A 206 -8.50 -1.04 17.02
N HIS A 207 -8.38 -2.06 16.17
CA HIS A 207 -9.28 -3.21 16.18
C HIS A 207 -9.03 -4.02 17.45
N SER A 208 -9.96 -3.88 18.39
CA SER A 208 -10.01 -4.62 19.65
C SER A 208 -11.38 -5.28 19.76
N GLN A 209 -11.60 -6.08 20.80
CA GLN A 209 -12.89 -6.77 21.00
C GLN A 209 -14.05 -5.76 20.89
N PRO A 210 -15.06 -6.03 20.04
CA PRO A 210 -16.07 -5.06 19.66
C PRO A 210 -17.12 -4.92 20.76
N ASP A 211 -16.79 -4.13 21.78
CA ASP A 211 -17.70 -3.81 22.88
C ASP A 211 -18.63 -2.66 22.50
N VAL A 212 -19.93 -2.85 22.72
CA VAL A 212 -20.96 -1.86 22.36
C VAL A 212 -20.75 -0.54 23.12
N GLU A 213 -20.34 -0.59 24.39
CA GLU A 213 -20.08 0.62 25.18
C GLU A 213 -18.88 1.40 24.63
N ALA A 214 -17.79 0.71 24.26
CA ALA A 214 -16.64 1.33 23.63
C ALA A 214 -16.98 1.95 22.27
N ILE A 215 -17.87 1.32 21.50
CA ILE A 215 -18.37 1.87 20.23
C ILE A 215 -19.20 3.12 20.47
N LEU A 216 -20.11 3.11 21.47
CA LEU A 216 -20.89 4.28 21.86
C LEU A 216 -20.00 5.44 22.27
N GLU A 217 -18.99 5.22 23.12
CA GLU A 217 -18.03 6.25 23.52
C GLU A 217 -17.32 6.86 22.30
N LYS A 218 -16.91 6.01 21.34
CA LYS A 218 -16.27 6.48 20.11
C LYS A 218 -17.22 7.26 19.22
N MET A 219 -18.48 6.83 19.09
CA MET A 219 -19.52 7.54 18.34
C MET A 219 -19.77 8.93 18.93
N GLU A 220 -19.85 9.04 20.26
CA GLU A 220 -19.95 10.34 20.92
C GLU A 220 -18.72 11.23 20.64
N ASP A 221 -17.52 10.66 20.63
CA ASP A 221 -16.32 11.40 20.29
C ASP A 221 -16.33 11.91 18.84
N VAL A 222 -16.77 11.08 17.89
CA VAL A 222 -16.95 11.49 16.50
C VAL A 222 -17.90 12.69 16.40
N LYS A 223 -19.05 12.64 17.09
CA LYS A 223 -20.02 13.76 17.12
C LYS A 223 -19.39 15.04 17.66
N ARG A 224 -18.70 14.98 18.81
CA ARG A 224 -17.99 16.14 19.40
C ARG A 224 -16.94 16.72 18.46
N GLN A 225 -16.17 15.88 17.78
CA GLN A 225 -15.16 16.32 16.83
C GLN A 225 -15.79 17.02 15.61
N GLN A 226 -16.94 16.53 15.12
CA GLN A 226 -17.67 17.15 14.02
C GLN A 226 -18.24 18.52 14.40
N GLU A 227 -18.83 18.65 15.59
CA GLU A 227 -19.31 19.93 16.13
C GLU A 227 -18.18 20.94 16.24
N THR A 228 -17.05 20.53 16.85
CA THR A 228 -15.86 21.38 16.96
C THR A 228 -15.36 21.86 15.59
N LYS A 229 -15.37 20.99 14.57
CA LYS A 229 -14.99 21.35 13.19
C LYS A 229 -15.98 22.33 12.56
N LYS A 230 -17.30 22.21 12.84
CA LYS A 230 -18.32 23.15 12.36
C LYS A 230 -18.13 24.52 13.02
N ASP A 231 -18.00 24.56 14.33
CA ASP A 231 -17.77 25.78 15.11
C ASP A 231 -16.52 26.53 14.63
N TYR A 232 -15.43 25.79 14.42
CA TYR A 232 -14.19 26.36 13.89
C TYR A 232 -14.37 26.96 12.47
N LYS A 233 -15.09 26.27 11.58
CA LYS A 233 -15.38 26.77 10.23
C LYS A 233 -16.25 28.04 10.29
N GLU A 234 -17.23 28.09 11.18
CA GLU A 234 -18.08 29.28 11.36
C GLU A 234 -17.31 30.45 11.95
N TRP A 235 -16.52 30.21 13.00
CA TRP A 235 -15.62 31.20 13.58
C TRP A 235 -14.67 31.78 12.53
N LYS A 236 -14.07 30.94 11.67
CA LYS A 236 -13.17 31.40 10.61
C LYS A 236 -13.89 32.29 9.58
N LYS A 237 -15.11 31.94 9.17
CA LYS A 237 -15.92 32.74 8.24
C LYS A 237 -16.26 34.12 8.83
N GLN A 238 -16.65 34.17 10.11
CA GLN A 238 -16.96 35.44 10.79
C GLN A 238 -15.74 36.36 10.87
N ASN A 239 -14.57 35.82 11.17
CA ASN A 239 -13.35 36.62 11.29
C ASN A 239 -12.75 37.03 9.94
N GLN A 240 -12.94 36.25 8.87
CA GLN A 240 -12.58 36.67 7.51
C GLN A 240 -13.47 37.81 6.99
N ASN A 241 -14.76 37.79 7.30
CA ASN A 241 -15.68 38.87 6.90
C ASN A 241 -15.42 40.19 7.64
N ASN A 242 -14.86 40.13 8.85
CA ASN A 242 -14.52 41.32 9.64
C ASN A 242 -13.27 42.05 9.14
N GLU A 243 -12.34 41.36 8.46
CA GLU A 243 -11.15 41.98 7.84
C GLU A 243 -11.47 42.70 6.52
N THR A 244 -12.53 42.29 5.79
CA THR A 244 -12.95 42.93 4.52
C THR A 244 -13.93 44.10 4.69
N ASN A 245 -14.49 44.33 5.89
CA ASN A 245 -15.43 45.42 6.17
C ASN A 245 -14.79 46.57 6.98
N SER A 246 -13.46 46.57 7.16
CA SER A 246 -12.72 47.67 7.76
C SER A 246 -12.14 48.60 6.68
N ASP A 247 -13.01 49.33 5.98
CA ASP A 247 -12.68 50.52 5.18
C ASP A 247 -13.50 51.72 5.69
#